data_AF-A0A7H9C2N8-F1
#
_entry.id   AF-A0A7H9C2N8-F1
#
_cell.length_a   1.000
_cell.length_b   1.000
_cell.length_c   1.000
_cell.angle_alpha   90.00
_cell.angle_beta   90.00
_cell.angle_gamma   90.00
#
_symmetry.space_group_name_H-M   'P 1'
#
loop_
_entity.id
_entity.type
_entity.pdbx_description
1 polymer ?
#
loop_
_entity_poly.entity_id
_entity_poly.type
_entity_poly.pdbx_seq_one_letter_code
_entity_poly.pdbx_strand_id
1 'polypeptide(L)'
;MDRAGQLRNVAFGGAWSEQIAGQEELLHAIETLKRAARRAGQHDPGRDTDVGPALDLASRDHPKGAMLRAAWARGVAITAPGPRVTELSRIAGLLAEAYKGRL
;
A
#
# COMPACT_ATOMS: atom_id res chain seq x y z
N MET A 1 -35.14 36.33 -19.94
CA MET A 1 -33.78 35.77 -19.77
C MET A 1 -33.91 34.53 -18.93
N ASP A 2 -33.71 33.38 -19.56
CA ASP A 2 -33.90 32.05 -18.98
C ASP A 2 -32.65 31.65 -18.18
N ARG A 3 -32.81 31.25 -16.91
CA ARG A 3 -31.71 30.88 -15.99
C ARG A 3 -31.40 29.37 -16.02
N ALA A 4 -31.86 28.64 -17.02
CA ALA A 4 -31.71 27.19 -17.12
C ALA A 4 -30.48 26.71 -17.94
N GLY A 5 -29.45 27.55 -18.10
CA GLY A 5 -28.26 27.24 -18.92
C GLY A 5 -26.96 27.00 -18.16
N GLN A 6 -26.91 27.21 -16.84
CA GLN A 6 -25.64 27.45 -16.14
C GLN A 6 -25.02 26.23 -15.45
N LEU A 7 -25.53 25.01 -15.65
CA LEU A 7 -25.01 23.81 -14.98
C LEU A 7 -24.57 22.68 -15.92
N ARG A 8 -24.39 22.94 -17.22
CA ARG A 8 -24.04 21.88 -18.19
C ARG A 8 -22.58 21.88 -18.64
N ASN A 9 -21.64 22.31 -17.79
CA ASN A 9 -20.20 22.27 -18.07
C ASN A 9 -19.36 22.21 -16.78
N VAL A 10 -19.71 21.32 -15.85
CA VAL A 10 -18.76 20.96 -14.78
C VAL A 10 -18.71 19.46 -14.67
N ALA A 11 -17.77 18.87 -15.41
CA ALA A 11 -17.33 17.49 -15.23
C ALA A 11 -16.56 17.39 -13.89
N PHE A 12 -17.28 17.49 -12.77
CA PHE A 12 -16.76 17.07 -11.46
C PHE A 12 -16.97 15.56 -11.36
N GLY A 13 -15.99 14.76 -11.77
CA GLY A 13 -16.14 13.30 -11.60
C GLY A 13 -14.92 12.47 -11.99
N GLY A 14 -14.33 12.71 -13.16
CA GLY A 14 -13.27 11.83 -13.68
C GLY A 14 -12.00 11.84 -12.84
N ALA A 15 -11.28 12.97 -12.83
CA ALA A 15 -9.96 13.05 -12.20
C ALA A 15 -10.01 12.91 -10.66
N TRP A 16 -11.06 13.39 -10.00
CA TRP A 16 -11.20 13.30 -8.55
C TRP A 16 -11.56 11.89 -8.08
N SER A 17 -12.47 11.20 -8.77
CA SER A 17 -12.83 9.81 -8.43
C SER A 17 -11.67 8.85 -8.66
N GLU A 18 -10.88 9.04 -9.74
CA GLU A 18 -9.71 8.22 -10.02
C GLU A 18 -8.60 8.41 -8.97
N GLN A 19 -8.41 9.65 -8.51
CA GLN A 19 -7.42 9.94 -7.47
C GLN A 19 -7.83 9.32 -6.12
N ILE A 20 -9.11 9.39 -5.75
CA ILE A 20 -9.63 8.75 -4.52
C ILE A 20 -9.46 7.23 -4.60
N ALA A 21 -9.86 6.61 -5.72
CA ALA A 21 -9.72 5.16 -5.90
C ALA A 21 -8.26 4.70 -5.73
N GLY A 22 -7.30 5.42 -6.34
CA GLY A 22 -5.88 5.10 -6.18
C GLY A 22 -5.35 5.29 -4.75
N GLN A 23 -5.86 6.28 -4.00
CA GLN A 23 -5.51 6.47 -2.60
C GLN A 23 -6.07 5.36 -1.71
N GLU A 24 -7.32 4.93 -1.94
CA GLU A 24 -7.95 3.84 -1.21
C GLU A 24 -7.26 2.49 -1.47
N GLU A 25 -6.92 2.20 -2.72
CA GLU A 25 -6.16 1.00 -3.10
C GLU A 25 -4.79 0.96 -2.39
N LEU A 26 -4.09 2.09 -2.35
CA LEU A 26 -2.80 2.20 -1.69
C LEU A 26 -2.92 2.02 -0.16
N LEU A 27 -3.92 2.64 0.47
CA LEU A 27 -4.22 2.44 1.89
C LEU A 27 -4.50 0.97 2.19
N HIS A 28 -5.32 0.34 1.36
CA HIS A 28 -5.64 -1.08 1.48
C HIS A 28 -4.40 -1.97 1.34
N ALA A 29 -3.52 -1.68 0.38
CA ALA A 29 -2.25 -2.38 0.23
C ALA A 29 -1.36 -2.24 1.47
N ILE A 30 -1.19 -1.02 1.99
CA ILE A 30 -0.39 -0.78 3.20
C ILE A 30 -0.96 -1.54 4.42
N GLU A 31 -2.28 -1.54 4.60
CA GLU A 31 -2.90 -2.31 5.69
C GLU A 31 -2.78 -3.82 5.50
N THR A 32 -2.84 -4.31 4.26
CA THR A 32 -2.56 -5.71 3.92
C THR A 32 -1.15 -6.10 4.33
N LEU A 33 -0.15 -5.27 4.01
CA LEU A 33 1.24 -5.51 4.41
C LEU A 33 1.42 -5.48 5.93
N LYS A 34 0.85 -4.49 6.62
CA LYS A 34 0.91 -4.43 8.10
C LYS A 34 0.24 -5.65 8.74
N ARG A 35 -0.89 -6.11 8.22
CA ARG A 35 -1.60 -7.31 8.69
C ARG A 35 -0.77 -8.57 8.48
N ALA A 36 -0.19 -8.74 7.30
CA ALA A 36 0.71 -9.85 7.00
C ALA A 36 1.93 -9.86 7.93
N ALA A 37 2.56 -8.69 8.14
CA ALA A 37 3.69 -8.54 9.05
C ALA A 37 3.36 -8.94 10.50
N ARG A 38 2.22 -8.49 11.04
CA ARG A 38 1.77 -8.87 12.41
C ARG A 38 1.54 -10.38 12.56
N ARG A 39 1.07 -11.04 11.50
CA ARG A 39 0.77 -12.48 11.49
C ARG A 39 1.96 -13.34 11.11
N ALA A 40 3.05 -12.73 10.66
CA ALA A 40 4.21 -13.43 10.14
C ALA A 40 4.84 -14.39 11.15
N GLY A 41 4.60 -14.22 12.45
CA GLY A 41 5.09 -15.17 13.45
C GLY A 41 4.42 -16.55 13.36
N GLN A 42 3.19 -16.61 12.85
CA GLN A 42 2.35 -17.81 12.81
C GLN A 42 2.03 -18.25 11.37
N HIS A 43 2.05 -17.32 10.43
CA HIS A 43 1.73 -17.55 9.02
C HIS A 43 2.91 -17.13 8.16
N ASP A 44 3.13 -17.83 7.04
CA ASP A 44 4.15 -17.43 6.06
C ASP A 44 3.57 -16.36 5.12
N PRO A 45 4.05 -15.10 5.16
CA PRO A 45 3.58 -14.06 4.26
C PRO A 45 3.91 -14.32 2.79
N GLY A 46 4.89 -15.18 2.48
CA GLY A 46 5.21 -15.56 1.11
C GLY A 46 4.15 -16.44 0.44
N ARG A 47 3.24 -17.01 1.24
CA ARG A 47 2.10 -17.82 0.75
C ARG A 47 0.80 -17.03 0.68
N ASP A 48 0.81 -15.78 1.16
CA ASP A 48 -0.34 -14.89 1.10
C ASP A 48 -0.40 -14.23 -0.27
N THR A 49 -1.45 -14.55 -1.05
CA THR A 49 -1.62 -14.08 -2.43
C THR A 49 -1.80 -12.57 -2.51
N ASP A 50 -2.23 -11.93 -1.43
CA ASP A 50 -2.53 -10.51 -1.40
C ASP A 50 -1.26 -9.67 -1.14
N VAL A 51 -0.22 -10.29 -0.58
CA VAL A 51 1.04 -9.60 -0.21
C VAL A 51 1.84 -9.17 -1.44
N GLY A 52 1.88 -10.00 -2.49
CA GLY A 52 2.61 -9.67 -3.73
C GLY A 52 2.08 -8.41 -4.41
N PRO A 53 0.77 -8.35 -4.76
CA PRO A 53 0.14 -7.16 -5.34
C PRO A 53 0.24 -5.93 -4.42
N ALA A 54 0.07 -6.12 -3.10
CA ALA A 54 0.21 -5.02 -2.15
C ALA A 54 1.63 -4.44 -2.12
N LEU A 55 2.67 -5.29 -2.21
CA LEU A 55 4.05 -4.85 -2.36
C LEU A 55 4.26 -4.15 -3.69
N ASP A 56 3.72 -4.65 -4.80
CA ASP A 56 3.81 -4.01 -6.12
C ASP A 56 3.28 -2.58 -6.06
N LEU A 57 2.05 -2.42 -5.57
CA LEU A 57 1.39 -1.12 -5.47
C LEU A 57 2.14 -0.17 -4.53
N ALA A 58 2.45 -0.61 -3.31
CA ALA A 58 3.10 0.23 -2.28
C ALA A 58 4.57 0.54 -2.57
N SER A 59 5.19 -0.10 -3.57
CA SER A 59 6.59 0.16 -3.91
C SER A 59 6.78 0.89 -5.24
N ARG A 60 5.75 0.91 -6.11
CA ARG A 60 5.83 1.45 -7.48
C ARG A 60 6.36 2.87 -7.53
N ASP A 61 5.80 3.76 -6.71
CA ASP A 61 6.16 5.19 -6.69
C ASP A 61 7.00 5.57 -5.45
N HIS A 62 7.52 4.58 -4.75
CA HIS A 62 8.36 4.77 -3.57
C HIS A 62 9.83 4.92 -4.01
N PRO A 63 10.56 5.99 -3.65
CA PRO A 63 11.95 6.19 -4.09
C PRO A 63 12.90 5.02 -3.75
N LYS A 64 12.61 4.33 -2.64
CA LYS A 64 13.31 3.12 -2.18
C LYS A 64 12.55 1.81 -2.43
N GLY A 65 11.53 1.81 -3.30
CA GLY A 65 10.58 0.71 -3.48
C GLY A 65 11.25 -0.64 -3.75
N ALA A 66 12.11 -0.71 -4.76
CA ALA A 66 12.85 -1.93 -5.10
C ALA A 66 13.69 -2.46 -3.92
N MET A 67 14.36 -1.55 -3.18
CA MET A 67 15.15 -1.92 -2.00
C MET A 67 14.27 -2.47 -0.87
N LEU A 68 13.10 -1.88 -0.65
CA LEU A 68 12.15 -2.31 0.38
C LEU A 68 11.48 -3.64 0.03
N ARG A 69 11.18 -3.89 -1.26
CA ARG A 69 10.71 -5.21 -1.73
C ARG A 69 11.75 -6.30 -1.48
N ALA A 70 13.01 -6.02 -1.82
CA ALA A 70 14.10 -6.96 -1.58
C ALA A 70 14.30 -7.21 -0.08
N ALA A 71 14.16 -6.17 0.75
CA ALA A 71 14.18 -6.30 2.21
C ALA A 71 13.02 -7.15 2.72
N TRP A 72 11.81 -6.99 2.17
CA TRP A 72 10.66 -7.81 2.51
C TRP A 72 10.90 -9.28 2.22
N ALA A 73 11.38 -9.61 1.02
CA ALA A 73 11.71 -10.98 0.64
C ALA A 73 12.74 -11.61 1.58
N ARG A 74 13.77 -10.86 1.98
CA ARG A 74 14.73 -11.31 3.00
C ARG A 74 14.08 -11.49 4.38
N GLY A 75 13.17 -10.60 4.77
CA GLY A 75 12.43 -10.68 6.02
C GLY A 75 11.54 -11.92 6.09
N VAL A 76 10.87 -12.29 5.00
CA VAL A 76 10.07 -13.53 4.91
C VAL A 76 10.92 -14.77 5.17
N ALA A 77 12.17 -14.79 4.67
CA ALA A 77 13.10 -15.90 4.86
C ALA A 77 13.63 -16.06 6.30
N ILE A 78 13.35 -15.13 7.21
CA ILE A 78 13.74 -15.25 8.62
C ILE A 78 12.93 -16.37 9.29
N THR A 79 13.62 -17.41 9.79
CA THR A 79 12.97 -18.55 10.45
C THR A 79 12.43 -18.21 11.84
N ALA A 80 13.13 -17.33 12.57
CA ALA A 80 12.74 -16.95 13.92
C ALA A 80 11.47 -16.08 13.92
N PRO A 81 10.36 -16.49 14.57
CA PRO A 81 9.07 -15.81 14.47
C PRO A 81 9.08 -14.33 14.90
N GLY A 82 9.68 -14.03 16.06
CA GLY A 82 9.75 -12.67 16.60
C GLY A 82 10.52 -11.72 15.67
N PRO A 83 11.79 -12.02 15.34
CA PRO A 83 12.58 -11.23 14.39
C PRO A 83 11.92 -11.04 13.03
N ARG A 84 11.24 -12.07 12.49
CA ARG A 84 10.47 -11.95 11.25
C ARG A 84 9.35 -10.92 11.36
N VAL A 85 8.53 -10.98 12.42
CA VAL A 85 7.46 -10.00 12.65
C VAL A 85 8.02 -8.59 12.79
N THR A 86 9.09 -8.42 13.56
CA THR A 86 9.73 -7.11 13.78
C THR A 86 10.24 -6.52 12.47
N GLU A 87 10.97 -7.30 11.66
CA GLU A 87 11.55 -6.80 10.41
C GLU A 87 10.48 -6.47 9.37
N LEU A 88 9.47 -7.34 9.20
CA LEU A 88 8.39 -7.08 8.25
C LEU A 88 7.52 -5.89 8.67
N SER A 89 7.29 -5.71 9.98
CA SER A 89 6.55 -4.55 10.48
C SER A 89 7.31 -3.25 10.25
N ARG A 90 8.63 -3.27 10.44
CA ARG A 90 9.52 -2.14 10.14
C ARG A 90 9.47 -1.76 8.66
N ILE A 91 9.53 -2.74 7.77
CA ILE A 91 9.47 -2.50 6.31
C ILE A 91 8.09 -1.97 5.90
N ALA A 92 7.01 -2.54 6.41
CA ALA A 92 5.65 -2.02 6.17
C ALA A 92 5.50 -0.57 6.64
N GLY A 93 6.09 -0.23 7.80
CA GLY A 93 6.13 1.15 8.30
C GLY A 93 6.87 2.09 7.35
N LEU A 94 8.05 1.70 6.88
CA LEU A 94 8.83 2.50 5.93
C LEU A 94 8.10 2.74 4.60
N LEU A 95 7.41 1.73 4.09
CA LEU A 95 6.55 1.89 2.91
C LEU A 95 5.43 2.91 3.20
N ALA A 96 4.79 2.83 4.36
CA ALA A 96 3.72 3.75 4.75
C ALA A 96 4.19 5.21 4.94
N GLU A 97 5.39 5.44 5.48
CA GLU A 97 5.92 6.80 5.71
C GLU A 97 6.01 7.63 4.43
N ALA A 98 6.34 7.02 3.29
CA ALA A 98 6.41 7.74 2.02
C ALA A 98 5.05 8.29 1.54
N TYR A 99 3.96 7.80 2.12
CA TYR A 99 2.60 8.15 1.73
C TYR A 99 1.87 9.01 2.76
N LYS A 100 2.42 9.23 3.96
CA LYS A 100 1.82 10.11 4.97
C LYS A 100 1.66 11.58 4.55
N GLY A 101 2.36 12.02 3.51
CA GLY A 101 2.18 13.36 2.91
C GLY A 101 1.33 13.38 1.65
N ARG A 102 0.83 12.21 1.20
CA ARG A 102 0.01 12.00 -0.01
C ARG A 102 -1.39 11.47 0.30
N LEU A 103 -1.65 11.15 1.55
CA LEU A 103 -2.90 10.68 2.14
C LEU A 103 -3.40 11.75 3.11
#